data_AF-A0A3S1HYK2-F1
#
_entry.id   AF-A0A3S1HYK2-F1
#
_cell.length_a   1.000
_cell.length_b   1.000
_cell.length_c   1.000
_cell.angle_alpha   90.00
_cell.angle_beta   90.00
_cell.angle_gamma   90.00
#
_symmetry.space_group_name_H-M   'P 1'
#
loop_
_entity.id
_entity.type
_entity.pdbx_description
1 polymer ?
#
loop_
_entity_poly.entity_id
_entity_poly.type
_entity_poly.pdbx_seq_one_letter_code
_entity_poly.pdbx_strand_id
1 'polypeptide(L)'
;MDSLIARLGLALAIGLLVGLERGWRERDAPDRSRTGGIRTFGISGLLGGILAALAEALGAVSVLVGGSVAFAAIFAWYKAREAAHDKDFSVTGVIAALGVFALGALAVVGDYRAASAGGAALAAVLASREILHGLLKSLTWIELRSALILAVMTAIVLPLLPNRTLDPWSGFNPWEVWFLTVLMALISFAGYVAIRVLGTTRGLLVSSLTGAIVSSTAITVALARNAAPASNPSPLAGAASLAAMVSLLRVCGVVLIIEPSVFVSVGIPAIAAALS
;
A
#
# COMPACT_ATOMS: atom_id res chain seq x y z
N MET A 1 -11.23 7.80 39.33
CA MET A 1 -12.22 8.49 38.47
C MET A 1 -11.55 9.22 37.32
N ASP A 2 -10.42 9.89 37.56
CA ASP A 2 -9.67 10.63 36.51
C ASP A 2 -9.21 9.75 35.33
N SER A 3 -8.88 8.48 35.59
CA SER A 3 -8.51 7.51 34.55
C SER A 3 -9.68 7.11 33.64
N LEU A 4 -10.91 7.04 34.17
CA LEU A 4 -12.08 6.63 33.39
C LEU A 4 -12.52 7.76 32.44
N ILE A 5 -12.48 9.00 32.92
CA ILE A 5 -12.77 10.19 32.09
C ILE A 5 -11.79 10.26 30.92
N ALA A 6 -10.50 10.04 31.17
CA ALA A 6 -9.49 9.99 30.11
C ALA A 6 -9.74 8.86 29.10
N ARG A 7 -10.11 7.66 29.56
CA ARG A 7 -10.41 6.50 28.69
C ARG A 7 -11.68 6.71 27.86
N LEU A 8 -12.74 7.28 28.43
CA LEU A 8 -13.96 7.64 27.72
C LEU A 8 -13.71 8.80 26.73
N GLY A 9 -12.89 9.77 27.12
CA GLY A 9 -12.42 10.84 26.23
C GLY A 9 -11.63 10.28 25.05
N LEU A 10 -10.78 9.27 25.27
CA LEU A 10 -10.04 8.57 24.23
C LEU A 10 -10.97 7.77 23.30
N ALA A 11 -11.97 7.07 23.85
CA ALA A 11 -12.99 6.37 23.07
C ALA A 11 -13.78 7.33 22.16
N LEU A 12 -14.15 8.49 22.68
CA LEU A 12 -14.79 9.57 21.92
C LEU A 12 -13.84 10.15 20.85
N ALA A 13 -12.58 10.39 21.19
CA ALA A 13 -11.58 10.90 20.26
C ALA A 13 -11.33 9.93 19.09
N ILE A 14 -11.25 8.61 19.34
CA ILE A 14 -11.16 7.58 18.29
C ILE A 14 -12.38 7.67 17.37
N GLY A 15 -13.59 7.75 17.95
CA GLY A 15 -14.81 7.87 17.17
C GLY A 15 -14.88 9.15 16.35
N LEU A 16 -14.43 10.29 16.89
CA LEU A 16 -14.37 11.56 16.15
C LEU A 16 -13.34 11.53 15.02
N LEU A 17 -12.18 10.91 15.24
CA LEU A 17 -11.13 10.77 14.22
C LEU A 17 -11.64 9.97 13.01
N VAL A 18 -12.26 8.82 13.25
CA VAL A 18 -12.86 8.00 12.18
C VAL A 18 -14.06 8.72 11.57
N GLY A 19 -14.87 9.38 12.39
CA GLY A 19 -15.99 10.19 11.95
C GLY A 19 -15.59 11.37 11.05
N LEU A 20 -14.41 11.95 11.24
CA LEU A 20 -13.86 13.02 10.41
C LEU A 20 -13.58 12.54 8.99
N GLU A 21 -12.95 11.38 8.82
CA GLU A 21 -12.74 10.77 7.48
C GLU A 21 -14.08 10.54 6.79
N ARG A 22 -15.06 10.00 7.50
CA ARG A 22 -16.38 9.73 6.95
C ARG A 22 -17.15 10.99 6.60
N GLY A 23 -17.14 11.98 7.49
CA GLY A 23 -17.76 13.28 7.26
C GLY A 23 -17.12 14.05 6.12
N TRP A 24 -15.79 13.96 5.96
CA TRP A 24 -15.08 14.57 4.84
C TRP A 24 -15.53 13.98 3.50
N ARG A 25 -15.73 12.66 3.46
CA ARG A 25 -16.11 11.95 2.24
C ARG A 25 -17.57 12.13 1.85
N GLU A 26 -18.47 12.19 2.82
CA GLU A 26 -19.91 12.42 2.58
C GLU A 26 -20.25 13.92 2.45
N ARG A 27 -19.25 14.81 2.37
CA ARG A 27 -19.47 16.26 2.30
C ARG A 27 -20.22 16.69 1.04
N ASP A 28 -19.95 16.03 -0.09
CA ASP A 28 -20.55 16.35 -1.38
C ASP A 28 -21.81 15.50 -1.64
N ALA A 29 -22.17 14.62 -0.70
CA ALA A 29 -23.38 13.81 -0.76
C ALA A 29 -24.62 14.64 -0.36
N PRO A 30 -25.79 14.40 -0.98
CA PRO A 30 -27.01 15.17 -0.70
C PRO A 30 -27.41 15.06 0.78
N ASP A 31 -27.88 16.17 1.37
CA ASP A 31 -28.09 16.35 2.83
C ASP A 31 -28.96 15.27 3.54
N ARG A 32 -29.70 14.44 2.79
CA ARG A 32 -30.53 13.34 3.31
C ARG A 32 -29.90 11.93 3.23
N SER A 33 -28.68 11.80 2.72
CA SER A 33 -27.91 10.55 2.59
C SER A 33 -26.77 10.40 3.61
N ARG A 34 -26.72 11.31 4.61
CA ARG A 34 -25.61 11.39 5.57
C ARG A 34 -25.94 10.67 6.88
N THR A 35 -26.00 9.34 6.87
CA THR A 35 -26.29 8.57 8.10
C THR A 35 -25.05 8.39 9.00
N GLY A 36 -23.83 8.62 8.48
CA GLY A 36 -22.58 8.25 9.15
C GLY A 36 -21.60 9.40 9.39
N GLY A 37 -22.04 10.54 9.95
CA GLY A 37 -21.18 11.71 10.16
C GLY A 37 -20.26 11.62 11.39
N ILE A 38 -19.49 12.69 11.58
CA ILE A 38 -18.52 12.88 12.69
C ILE A 38 -19.15 12.58 14.05
N ARG A 39 -20.38 13.05 14.27
CA ARG A 39 -21.13 12.87 15.52
C ARG A 39 -21.51 11.41 15.76
N THR A 40 -21.98 10.70 14.72
CA THR A 40 -22.43 9.31 14.84
C THR A 40 -21.28 8.41 15.27
N PHE A 41 -20.11 8.52 14.64
CA PHE A 41 -18.93 7.72 15.00
C PHE A 41 -18.35 8.14 16.36
N GLY A 42 -18.30 9.44 16.67
CA GLY A 42 -17.90 9.92 18.00
C GLY A 42 -18.76 9.32 19.13
N ILE A 43 -20.09 9.36 18.96
CA ILE A 43 -21.03 8.79 19.93
C ILE A 43 -20.94 7.26 19.95
N SER A 44 -20.70 6.60 18.81
CA SER A 44 -20.55 5.14 18.76
C SER A 44 -19.33 4.65 19.54
N GLY A 45 -18.20 5.35 19.44
CA GLY A 45 -16.99 5.04 20.20
C GLY A 45 -17.22 5.26 21.70
N LEU A 46 -17.84 6.39 22.07
CA LEU A 46 -18.21 6.67 23.46
C LEU A 46 -19.17 5.61 24.01
N LEU A 47 -20.18 5.20 23.23
CA LEU A 47 -21.16 4.17 23.61
C LEU A 47 -20.48 2.82 23.88
N GLY A 48 -19.49 2.44 23.06
CA GLY A 48 -18.65 1.26 23.31
C GLY A 48 -17.90 1.35 24.64
N GLY A 49 -17.27 2.50 24.92
CA GLY A 49 -16.59 2.72 26.19
C GLY A 49 -17.53 2.70 27.40
N ILE A 50 -18.72 3.31 27.28
CA ILE A 50 -19.74 3.32 28.34
C ILE A 50 -20.23 1.90 28.64
N LEU A 51 -20.55 1.11 27.61
CA LEU A 51 -21.02 -0.26 27.80
C LEU A 51 -19.94 -1.16 28.39
N ALA A 52 -18.68 -0.91 28.06
CA ALA A 52 -17.56 -1.62 28.65
C ALA A 52 -17.36 -1.24 30.13
N ALA A 53 -17.46 0.05 30.47
CA ALA A 53 -17.44 0.52 31.86
C ALA A 53 -18.59 -0.05 32.69
N LEU A 54 -19.80 -0.12 32.11
CA LEU A 54 -20.98 -0.72 32.75
C LEU A 54 -20.80 -2.22 32.95
N ALA A 55 -20.22 -2.93 31.97
CA ALA A 55 -19.95 -4.37 32.09
C ALA A 55 -18.95 -4.66 33.22
N GLU A 56 -17.90 -3.85 33.38
CA GLU A 56 -16.97 -3.95 34.52
C GLU A 56 -17.66 -3.66 35.85
N ALA A 57 -18.43 -2.55 35.93
CA ALA A 57 -19.10 -2.14 37.15
C ALA A 57 -20.13 -3.17 37.65
N LEU A 58 -20.80 -3.87 36.72
CA LEU A 58 -21.79 -4.90 37.02
C LEU A 58 -21.19 -6.31 37.11
N GLY A 59 -19.91 -6.49 36.76
CA GLY A 59 -19.28 -7.81 36.64
C GLY A 59 -19.93 -8.71 35.59
N ALA A 60 -20.64 -8.12 34.61
CA ALA A 60 -21.51 -8.83 33.69
C ALA A 60 -21.09 -8.59 32.23
N VAL A 61 -20.27 -9.49 31.69
CA VAL A 61 -19.80 -9.44 30.29
C VAL A 61 -20.97 -9.47 29.29
N SER A 62 -22.11 -10.04 29.68
CA SER A 62 -23.34 -10.06 28.89
C SER A 62 -23.85 -8.66 28.51
N VAL A 63 -23.57 -7.63 29.32
CA VAL A 63 -23.95 -6.23 29.01
C VAL A 63 -23.17 -5.73 27.80
N LEU A 64 -21.86 -5.99 27.74
CA LEU A 64 -21.03 -5.59 26.61
C LEU A 64 -21.39 -6.39 25.35
N VAL A 65 -21.56 -7.71 25.46
CA VAL A 65 -21.95 -8.56 24.33
C VAL A 65 -23.33 -8.18 23.81
N GLY A 66 -24.33 -8.06 24.69
CA GLY A 66 -25.68 -7.65 24.32
C GLY A 66 -25.72 -6.25 23.70
N GLY A 67 -24.98 -5.31 24.28
CA GLY A 67 -24.85 -3.96 23.75
C GLY A 67 -24.17 -3.92 22.38
N SER A 68 -23.14 -4.74 22.16
CA SER A 68 -22.45 -4.85 20.86
C SER A 68 -23.36 -5.43 19.78
N VAL A 69 -24.14 -6.47 20.09
CA VAL A 69 -25.10 -7.09 19.17
C VAL A 69 -26.25 -6.12 18.85
N ALA A 70 -26.79 -5.45 19.87
CA ALA A 70 -27.83 -4.44 19.69
C ALA A 70 -27.35 -3.28 18.81
N PHE A 71 -26.16 -2.75 19.08
CA PHE A 71 -25.55 -1.71 18.27
C PHE A 71 -25.34 -2.16 16.82
N ALA A 72 -24.75 -3.34 16.62
CA ALA A 72 -24.53 -3.91 15.30
C ALA A 72 -25.84 -4.10 14.52
N ALA A 73 -26.89 -4.63 15.17
CA ALA A 73 -28.20 -4.84 14.56
C ALA A 73 -28.87 -3.53 14.16
N ILE A 74 -28.89 -2.53 15.06
CA ILE A 74 -29.49 -1.23 14.79
C ILE A 74 -28.74 -0.52 13.66
N PHE A 75 -27.41 -0.49 13.72
CA PHE A 75 -26.59 0.19 12.72
C PHE A 75 -26.70 -0.49 11.35
N ALA A 76 -26.67 -1.83 11.30
CA ALA A 76 -26.85 -2.59 10.07
C ALA A 76 -28.25 -2.38 9.48
N TRP A 77 -29.29 -2.35 10.31
CA TRP A 77 -30.67 -2.12 9.84
C TRP A 77 -30.85 -0.72 9.23
N TYR A 78 -30.35 0.33 9.90
CA TYR A 78 -30.38 1.68 9.36
C TYR A 78 -29.59 1.78 8.05
N LYS A 79 -28.38 1.20 7.99
CA LYS A 79 -27.56 1.20 6.78
C LYS A 79 -28.16 0.38 5.64
N ALA A 80 -28.83 -0.74 5.92
CA ALA A 80 -29.54 -1.51 4.90
C ALA A 80 -30.71 -0.71 4.30
N ARG A 81 -31.43 0.04 5.13
CA ARG A 81 -32.53 0.90 4.68
C ARG A 81 -32.06 2.07 3.82
N GLU A 82 -30.92 2.66 4.19
CA GLU A 82 -30.26 3.70 3.40
C GLU A 82 -29.72 3.16 2.07
N ALA A 83 -29.05 2.01 2.09
CA ALA A 83 -28.53 1.36 0.87
C ALA A 83 -29.66 1.02 -0.13
N ALA A 84 -30.84 0.63 0.35
CA ALA A 84 -32.01 0.42 -0.49
C ALA A 84 -32.52 1.72 -1.16
N HIS A 85 -32.31 2.87 -0.52
CA HIS A 85 -32.73 4.18 -1.01
C HIS A 85 -31.70 4.77 -1.99
N ASP A 86 -30.41 4.68 -1.66
CA ASP A 86 -29.33 5.33 -2.42
C ASP A 86 -28.62 4.41 -3.42
N LYS A 87 -28.99 3.12 -3.47
CA LYS A 87 -28.34 2.07 -4.28
C LYS A 87 -26.83 1.93 -4.03
N ASP A 88 -26.32 2.46 -2.92
CA ASP A 88 -24.93 2.31 -2.51
C ASP A 88 -24.81 1.25 -1.41
N PHE A 89 -24.29 0.08 -1.78
CA PHE A 89 -24.12 -1.06 -0.88
C PHE A 89 -22.68 -1.12 -0.39
N SER A 90 -22.31 -0.26 0.56
CA SER A 90 -20.97 -0.28 1.18
C SER A 90 -20.97 -0.93 2.57
N VAL A 91 -20.49 -2.17 2.64
CA VAL A 91 -20.32 -2.90 3.92
C VAL A 91 -19.26 -2.26 4.82
N THR A 92 -18.29 -1.55 4.24
CA THR A 92 -17.18 -0.92 4.98
C THR A 92 -17.67 0.09 6.02
N GLY A 93 -18.81 0.76 5.79
CA GLY A 93 -19.39 1.70 6.76
C GLY A 93 -19.87 0.99 8.04
N VAL A 94 -20.51 -0.17 7.88
CA VAL A 94 -20.97 -1.00 9.00
C VAL A 94 -19.76 -1.54 9.78
N ILE A 95 -18.78 -2.12 9.09
CA ILE A 95 -17.56 -2.65 9.73
C ILE A 95 -16.80 -1.55 10.49
N ALA A 96 -16.69 -0.35 9.92
CA ALA A 96 -16.05 0.78 10.58
C ALA A 96 -16.77 1.18 11.87
N ALA A 97 -18.11 1.19 11.87
CA ALA A 97 -18.89 1.54 13.06
C ALA A 97 -18.72 0.50 14.18
N LEU A 98 -18.77 -0.79 13.84
CA LEU A 98 -18.46 -1.86 14.79
C LEU A 98 -17.01 -1.75 15.30
N GLY A 99 -16.06 -1.43 14.43
CA GLY A 99 -14.66 -1.23 14.81
C GLY A 99 -14.47 -0.08 15.80
N VAL A 100 -15.11 1.07 15.55
CA VAL A 100 -15.09 2.22 16.46
C VAL A 100 -15.73 1.89 17.81
N PHE A 101 -16.86 1.19 17.82
CA PHE A 101 -17.50 0.71 19.04
C PHE A 101 -16.56 -0.22 19.82
N ALA A 102 -15.97 -1.21 19.15
CA ALA A 102 -15.06 -2.17 19.78
C ALA A 102 -13.79 -1.51 20.32
N LEU A 103 -13.21 -0.56 19.59
CA LEU A 103 -12.04 0.21 20.03
C LEU A 103 -12.38 1.14 21.20
N GLY A 104 -13.60 1.70 21.24
CA GLY A 104 -14.10 2.44 22.39
C GLY A 104 -14.23 1.58 23.64
N ALA A 105 -14.73 0.35 23.49
CA ALA A 105 -14.77 -0.64 24.57
C ALA A 105 -13.35 -1.06 25.02
N LEU A 106 -12.44 -1.30 24.07
CA LEU A 106 -11.04 -1.65 24.32
C LEU A 106 -10.29 -0.54 25.06
N ALA A 107 -10.61 0.73 24.80
CA ALA A 107 -10.02 1.86 25.52
C ALA A 107 -10.33 1.85 27.02
N VAL A 108 -11.47 1.26 27.42
CA VAL A 108 -11.93 1.22 28.81
C VAL A 108 -11.44 -0.02 29.52
N VAL A 109 -11.64 -1.21 28.94
CA VAL A 109 -11.37 -2.51 29.60
C VAL A 109 -9.98 -3.07 29.26
N GLY A 110 -9.40 -2.65 28.14
CA GLY A 110 -8.12 -3.15 27.64
C GLY A 110 -6.99 -2.11 27.72
N ASP A 111 -6.03 -2.27 26.82
CA ASP A 111 -4.90 -1.33 26.68
C ASP A 111 -5.31 -0.11 25.85
N TYR A 112 -5.33 1.06 26.50
CA TYR A 112 -5.62 2.35 25.88
C TYR A 112 -4.64 2.71 24.75
N ARG A 113 -3.39 2.21 24.79
CA ARG A 113 -2.40 2.40 23.72
C ARG A 113 -2.74 1.57 22.49
N ALA A 114 -3.20 0.33 22.70
CA ALA A 114 -3.68 -0.52 21.61
C ALA A 114 -4.96 0.06 20.99
N ALA A 115 -5.87 0.61 21.82
CA ALA A 115 -7.08 1.27 21.34
C ALA A 115 -6.77 2.52 20.52
N SER A 116 -5.83 3.38 20.96
CA SER A 116 -5.44 4.58 20.22
C SER A 116 -4.73 4.25 18.91
N ALA A 117 -3.77 3.31 18.94
CA ALA A 117 -3.09 2.84 17.74
C ALA A 117 -4.06 2.18 16.75
N GLY A 118 -4.98 1.35 17.25
CA GLY A 118 -6.03 0.71 16.45
C GLY A 118 -7.00 1.72 15.84
N GLY A 119 -7.40 2.75 16.59
CA GLY A 119 -8.24 3.84 16.09
C GLY A 119 -7.56 4.67 15.00
N ALA A 120 -6.28 5.01 15.19
CA ALA A 120 -5.48 5.70 14.19
C ALA A 120 -5.27 4.84 12.93
N ALA A 121 -4.97 3.55 13.10
CA ALA A 121 -4.82 2.61 11.99
C ALA A 121 -6.13 2.43 11.22
N LEU A 122 -7.26 2.31 11.91
CA LEU A 122 -8.57 2.21 11.29
C LEU A 122 -8.88 3.48 10.47
N ALA A 123 -8.67 4.66 11.05
CA ALA A 123 -8.85 5.93 10.34
C ALA A 123 -7.92 6.04 9.12
N ALA A 124 -6.66 5.64 9.24
CA ALA A 124 -5.69 5.66 8.14
C ALA A 124 -6.09 4.70 7.00
N VAL A 125 -6.54 3.49 7.32
CA VAL A 125 -7.03 2.52 6.33
C VAL A 125 -8.25 3.08 5.60
N LEU A 126 -9.19 3.68 6.33
CA LEU A 126 -10.37 4.31 5.72
C LEU A 126 -9.98 5.46 4.79
N ALA A 127 -9.10 6.36 5.25
CA ALA A 127 -8.60 7.50 4.48
C ALA A 127 -7.84 7.08 3.21
N SER A 128 -7.16 5.93 3.25
CA SER A 128 -6.40 5.43 2.10
C SER A 128 -7.28 5.00 0.91
N ARG A 129 -8.60 4.84 1.09
CA ARG A 129 -9.48 4.28 0.05
C ARG A 129 -9.41 5.05 -1.27
N GLU A 130 -9.42 6.38 -1.25
CA GLU A 130 -9.40 7.18 -2.48
C GLU A 130 -8.10 7.01 -3.25
N ILE A 131 -6.98 6.96 -2.53
CA ILE A 131 -5.66 6.68 -3.09
C ILE A 131 -5.67 5.28 -3.73
N LEU A 132 -6.12 4.26 -3.00
CA LEU A 132 -6.18 2.89 -3.51
C LEU A 132 -7.11 2.77 -4.73
N HIS A 133 -8.29 3.39 -4.71
CA HIS A 133 -9.21 3.38 -5.84
C HIS A 133 -8.66 4.17 -7.04
N GLY A 134 -8.01 5.30 -6.79
CA GLY A 134 -7.35 6.10 -7.82
C GLY A 134 -6.22 5.32 -8.49
N LEU A 135 -5.39 4.63 -7.70
CA LEU A 135 -4.37 3.71 -8.19
C LEU A 135 -5.01 2.58 -9.00
N LEU A 136 -6.02 1.89 -8.46
CA LEU A 136 -6.69 0.80 -9.18
C LEU A 136 -7.33 1.25 -10.50
N LYS A 137 -7.92 2.44 -10.54
CA LYS A 137 -8.48 3.03 -11.77
C LYS A 137 -7.39 3.44 -12.76
N SER A 138 -6.23 3.84 -12.27
CA SER A 138 -5.12 4.20 -13.14
C SER A 138 -4.38 2.97 -13.67
N LEU A 139 -4.41 1.81 -13.01
CA LEU A 139 -3.77 0.58 -13.51
C LEU A 139 -4.55 -0.11 -14.64
N THR A 140 -3.84 -0.57 -15.67
CA THR A 140 -4.38 -1.49 -16.68
C THR A 140 -4.35 -2.93 -16.18
N TRP A 141 -5.12 -3.81 -16.82
CA TRP A 141 -5.16 -5.24 -16.48
C TRP A 141 -3.77 -5.92 -16.58
N ILE A 142 -2.97 -5.56 -17.59
CA ILE A 142 -1.61 -6.10 -17.76
C ILE A 142 -0.73 -5.71 -16.58
N GLU A 143 -0.82 -4.46 -16.13
CA GLU A 143 -0.01 -3.96 -15.02
C GLU A 143 -0.42 -4.59 -13.69
N LEU A 144 -1.73 -4.69 -13.45
CA LEU A 144 -2.26 -5.36 -12.26
C LEU A 144 -1.80 -6.82 -12.21
N ARG A 145 -1.93 -7.54 -13.33
CA ARG A 145 -1.46 -8.93 -13.44
C ARG A 145 0.04 -9.04 -13.20
N SER A 146 0.84 -8.11 -13.72
CA SER A 146 2.29 -8.11 -13.53
C SER A 146 2.69 -7.85 -12.07
N ALA A 147 2.04 -6.87 -11.43
CA ALA A 147 2.21 -6.60 -10.00
C ALA A 147 1.79 -7.80 -9.14
N LEU A 148 0.69 -8.47 -9.50
CA LEU A 148 0.21 -9.65 -8.79
C LEU A 148 1.18 -10.84 -8.93
N ILE A 149 1.70 -11.09 -10.13
CA ILE A 149 2.72 -12.12 -10.34
C ILE A 149 3.97 -11.82 -9.50
N LEU A 150 4.46 -10.57 -9.52
CA LEU A 150 5.61 -10.16 -8.70
C LEU A 150 5.34 -10.33 -7.19
N ALA A 151 4.12 -10.00 -6.74
CA ALA A 151 3.69 -10.22 -5.35
C ALA A 151 3.66 -11.71 -4.99
N VAL A 152 3.16 -12.58 -5.87
CA VAL A 152 3.17 -14.04 -5.67
C VAL A 152 4.60 -14.58 -5.62
N MET A 153 5.46 -14.15 -6.55
CA MET A 153 6.87 -14.56 -6.59
C MET A 153 7.60 -14.19 -5.30
N THR A 154 7.30 -13.03 -4.72
CA THR A 154 7.95 -12.52 -3.49
C THR A 154 7.32 -13.08 -2.22
N ALA A 155 6.00 -13.01 -2.07
CA ALA A 155 5.31 -13.30 -0.81
C ALA A 155 4.97 -14.78 -0.62
N ILE A 156 4.89 -15.55 -1.71
CA ILE A 156 4.51 -16.97 -1.65
C ILE A 156 5.71 -17.84 -2.03
N VAL A 157 6.31 -17.63 -3.20
CA VAL A 157 7.36 -18.54 -3.70
C VAL A 157 8.67 -18.40 -2.92
N LEU A 158 9.12 -17.18 -2.65
CA LEU A 158 10.38 -16.94 -1.93
C LEU A 158 10.43 -17.61 -0.53
N PRO A 159 9.42 -17.50 0.35
CA PRO A 159 9.47 -18.18 1.66
C PRO A 159 9.29 -19.72 1.56
N LEU A 160 8.74 -20.24 0.47
CA LEU A 160 8.61 -21.68 0.24
C LEU A 160 9.92 -22.34 -0.21
N LEU A 161 10.86 -21.55 -0.76
CA LEU A 161 12.11 -22.09 -1.26
C LEU A 161 13.09 -22.42 -0.12
N PRO A 162 13.67 -23.63 -0.11
CA PRO A 162 14.63 -24.01 0.92
C PRO A 162 15.91 -23.19 0.76
N ASN A 163 16.29 -22.47 1.81
CA ASN A 163 17.54 -21.69 1.85
C ASN A 163 18.74 -22.61 2.17
N ARG A 164 18.99 -23.56 1.27
CA ARG A 164 20.15 -24.47 1.34
C ARG A 164 20.57 -24.86 -0.06
N THR A 165 21.86 -25.08 -0.22
CA THR A 165 22.41 -25.61 -1.47
C THR A 165 21.87 -27.02 -1.69
N LEU A 166 21.33 -27.26 -2.88
CA LEU A 166 20.74 -28.56 -3.25
C LEU A 166 21.73 -29.46 -3.99
N ASP A 167 22.91 -28.95 -4.33
CA ASP A 167 23.90 -29.64 -5.14
C ASP A 167 25.10 -30.17 -4.32
N PRO A 168 25.71 -31.30 -4.74
CA PRO A 168 26.91 -31.86 -4.08
C PRO A 168 28.12 -30.91 -4.04
N TRP A 169 28.16 -29.91 -4.92
CA TRP A 169 29.25 -28.94 -5.03
C TRP A 169 28.97 -27.64 -4.27
N SER A 170 27.86 -27.54 -3.53
CA SER A 170 27.47 -26.37 -2.75
C SER A 170 27.41 -25.04 -3.53
N GLY A 171 27.24 -25.09 -4.86
CA GLY A 171 27.25 -23.92 -5.73
C GLY A 171 25.87 -23.37 -6.07
N PHE A 172 24.78 -24.11 -5.81
CA PHE A 172 23.43 -23.72 -6.23
C PHE A 172 22.46 -23.63 -5.04
N ASN A 173 22.14 -22.40 -4.64
CA ASN A 173 21.08 -22.10 -3.68
C ASN A 173 19.82 -21.61 -4.41
N PRO A 174 18.71 -22.39 -4.42
CA PRO A 174 17.46 -22.00 -5.08
C PRO A 174 16.88 -20.70 -4.54
N TRP A 175 17.05 -20.42 -3.24
CA TRP A 175 16.54 -19.22 -2.60
C TRP A 175 17.26 -17.98 -3.14
N GLU A 176 18.58 -18.02 -3.25
CA GLU A 176 19.38 -16.91 -3.78
C GLU A 176 19.08 -16.63 -5.25
N VAL A 177 19.03 -17.67 -6.08
CA VAL A 177 18.73 -17.51 -7.52
C VAL A 177 17.33 -16.93 -7.73
N TRP A 178 16.35 -17.38 -6.94
CA TRP A 178 15.00 -16.85 -7.01
C TRP A 178 14.91 -15.42 -6.46
N PHE A 179 15.61 -15.12 -5.37
CA PHE A 179 15.73 -13.76 -4.83
C PHE A 179 16.28 -12.79 -5.87
N LEU A 180 17.35 -13.15 -6.57
CA LEU A 180 17.91 -12.36 -7.68
C LEU A 180 16.90 -12.14 -8.81
N THR A 181 16.13 -13.19 -9.13
CA THR A 181 15.08 -13.11 -10.16
C THR A 181 13.98 -12.12 -9.76
N VAL A 182 13.51 -12.19 -8.51
CA VAL A 182 12.52 -11.27 -7.94
C VAL A 182 13.05 -9.84 -7.91
N LEU A 183 14.30 -9.64 -7.48
CA LEU A 183 14.95 -8.32 -7.44
C LEU A 183 15.02 -7.70 -8.83
N MET A 184 15.44 -8.48 -9.83
CA MET A 184 15.49 -8.04 -11.23
C MET A 184 14.10 -7.67 -11.75
N ALA A 185 13.09 -8.51 -11.51
CA ALA A 185 11.71 -8.25 -11.93
C ALA A 185 11.13 -7.00 -11.25
N LEU A 186 11.43 -6.78 -9.97
CA LEU A 186 10.99 -5.61 -9.21
C LEU A 186 11.62 -4.32 -9.74
N ILE A 187 12.93 -4.33 -10.04
CA ILE A 187 13.60 -3.18 -10.66
C ILE A 187 13.01 -2.88 -12.05
N SER A 188 12.76 -3.90 -12.88
CA SER A 188 12.15 -3.71 -14.21
C SER A 188 10.73 -3.16 -14.10
N PHE A 189 9.92 -3.66 -13.17
CA PHE A 189 8.56 -3.18 -12.94
C PHE A 189 8.55 -1.75 -12.38
N ALA A 190 9.43 -1.44 -11.43
CA ALA A 190 9.61 -0.07 -10.92
C ALA A 190 10.05 0.90 -12.03
N GLY A 191 10.97 0.47 -12.90
CA GLY A 191 11.35 1.22 -14.09
C GLY A 191 10.16 1.54 -14.99
N TYR A 192 9.33 0.55 -15.29
CA TYR A 192 8.11 0.72 -16.07
C TYR A 192 7.11 1.70 -15.40
N VAL A 193 6.88 1.57 -14.08
CA VAL A 193 6.01 2.49 -13.32
C VAL A 193 6.55 3.91 -13.37
N ALA A 194 7.87 4.09 -13.26
CA ALA A 194 8.51 5.40 -13.39
C ALA A 194 8.23 6.02 -14.78
N ILE A 195 8.37 5.27 -15.88
CA ILE A 195 8.01 5.75 -17.25
C ILE A 195 6.60 6.30 -17.26
N ARG A 196 5.68 5.50 -16.70
CA ARG A 196 4.26 5.79 -16.76
C ARG A 196 3.88 7.04 -15.98
N VAL A 197 4.49 7.25 -14.81
CA VAL A 197 4.25 8.43 -13.96
C VAL A 197 4.93 9.68 -14.54
N LEU A 198 6.12 9.55 -15.13
CA LEU A 198 6.84 10.65 -15.76
C LEU A 198 6.23 11.12 -17.09
N GLY A 199 5.33 10.33 -17.68
CA GLY A 199 4.57 10.67 -18.90
C GLY A 199 5.40 10.53 -20.18
N THR A 200 4.75 10.09 -21.25
CA THR A 200 5.33 9.93 -22.61
C THR A 200 5.76 11.24 -23.27
N THR A 201 5.54 12.39 -22.62
CA THR A 201 5.65 13.73 -23.22
C THR A 201 7.04 14.38 -23.13
N ARG A 202 8.08 13.67 -22.67
CA ARG A 202 9.43 14.24 -22.46
C ARG A 202 10.52 13.60 -23.34
N GLY A 203 10.32 13.59 -24.66
CA GLY A 203 11.39 13.42 -25.66
C GLY A 203 12.15 12.08 -25.66
N LEU A 204 12.95 11.88 -26.71
CA LEU A 204 13.76 10.68 -26.96
C LEU A 204 14.70 10.30 -25.81
N LEU A 205 15.21 11.27 -25.06
CA LEU A 205 16.18 11.05 -23.97
C LEU A 205 15.56 10.40 -22.72
N VAL A 206 14.32 10.75 -22.37
CA VAL A 206 13.63 10.12 -21.24
C VAL A 206 13.15 8.73 -21.64
N SER A 207 12.66 8.54 -22.88
CA SER A 207 12.26 7.21 -23.33
C SER A 207 13.44 6.22 -23.41
N SER A 208 14.64 6.70 -23.77
CA SER A 208 15.85 5.88 -23.82
C SER A 208 16.45 5.58 -22.46
N LEU A 209 16.54 6.56 -21.55
CA LEU A 209 16.98 6.32 -20.16
C LEU A 209 16.08 5.29 -19.49
N THR A 210 14.77 5.46 -19.63
CA THR A 210 13.82 4.66 -18.85
C THR A 210 13.52 3.30 -19.50
N GLY A 211 13.60 3.19 -20.83
CA GLY A 211 13.61 1.91 -21.54
C GLY A 211 14.83 1.03 -21.18
N ALA A 212 15.98 1.66 -20.90
CA ALA A 212 17.17 0.96 -20.43
C ALA A 212 17.03 0.37 -19.01
N ILE A 213 16.20 0.98 -18.15
CA ILE A 213 15.86 0.43 -16.83
C ILE A 213 15.05 -0.87 -16.99
N VAL A 214 14.16 -0.94 -17.97
CA VAL A 214 13.30 -2.11 -18.20
C VAL A 214 14.08 -3.23 -18.88
N SER A 215 14.78 -2.93 -19.98
CA SER A 215 15.62 -3.88 -20.73
C SER A 215 16.66 -3.15 -21.58
N SER A 216 17.93 -3.26 -21.19
CA SER A 216 19.07 -2.71 -21.94
C SER A 216 19.11 -3.22 -23.38
N THR A 217 18.78 -4.50 -23.61
CA THR A 217 18.80 -5.11 -24.96
C THR A 217 17.68 -4.57 -25.85
N ALA A 218 16.45 -4.44 -25.32
CA ALA A 218 15.31 -3.98 -26.10
C ALA A 218 15.49 -2.52 -26.52
N ILE A 219 16.02 -1.67 -25.64
CA ILE A 219 16.25 -0.26 -25.96
C ILE A 219 17.41 -0.07 -26.93
N THR A 220 18.50 -0.86 -26.81
CA THR A 220 19.61 -0.83 -27.77
C THR A 220 19.14 -1.26 -29.16
N VAL A 221 18.32 -2.31 -29.27
CA VAL A 221 17.76 -2.76 -30.56
C VAL A 221 16.78 -1.73 -31.13
N ALA A 222 15.94 -1.09 -30.29
CA ALA A 222 15.01 -0.06 -30.74
C ALA A 222 15.74 1.20 -31.23
N LEU A 223 16.80 1.64 -30.53
CA LEU A 223 17.65 2.75 -30.97
C LEU A 223 18.41 2.43 -32.25
N ALA A 224 18.96 1.21 -32.37
CA ALA A 224 19.68 0.78 -33.56
C ALA A 224 18.77 0.77 -34.81
N ARG A 225 17.52 0.32 -34.68
CA ARG A 225 16.54 0.35 -35.78
C ARG A 225 16.11 1.77 -36.15
N ASN A 226 15.93 2.66 -35.17
CA ASN A 226 15.56 4.05 -35.40
C ASN A 226 16.71 4.93 -35.89
N ALA A 227 17.97 4.51 -35.70
CA ALA A 227 19.15 5.18 -36.24
C ALA A 227 19.39 4.90 -37.73
N ALA A 228 18.95 3.73 -38.23
CA ALA A 228 19.16 3.34 -39.63
C ALA A 228 18.51 4.27 -40.68
N PRO A 229 17.31 4.85 -40.47
CA PRO A 229 16.69 5.79 -41.40
C PRO A 229 16.85 7.29 -41.02
N ALA A 230 17.55 7.63 -39.94
CA ALA A 230 17.60 9.00 -39.41
C ALA A 230 18.67 9.88 -40.09
N SER A 231 18.27 11.08 -40.52
CA SER A 231 19.17 12.07 -41.15
C SER A 231 20.13 12.79 -40.19
N ASN A 232 19.90 12.70 -38.87
CA ASN A 232 20.80 13.20 -37.82
C ASN A 232 20.90 12.18 -36.67
N PRO A 233 21.96 11.35 -36.61
CA PRO A 233 22.08 10.26 -35.63
C PRO A 233 22.60 10.69 -34.25
N SER A 234 23.05 11.93 -34.06
CA SER A 234 23.62 12.43 -32.80
C SER A 234 22.71 12.33 -31.57
N PRO A 235 21.40 12.66 -31.60
CA PRO A 235 20.52 12.48 -30.44
C PRO A 235 20.24 11.01 -30.10
N LEU A 236 20.34 10.10 -31.09
CA LEU A 236 20.17 8.66 -30.87
C LEU A 236 21.41 8.03 -30.23
N ALA A 237 22.61 8.51 -30.57
CA ALA A 237 23.85 8.10 -29.90
C ALA A 237 23.87 8.53 -28.42
N GLY A 238 23.44 9.76 -28.11
CA GLY A 238 23.32 10.23 -26.72
C GLY A 238 22.27 9.48 -25.91
N ALA A 239 21.18 9.06 -26.56
CA ALA A 239 20.18 8.19 -25.96
C ALA A 239 20.71 6.77 -25.67
N ALA A 240 21.64 6.24 -26.50
CA ALA A 240 22.28 4.94 -26.30
C ALA A 240 23.32 4.97 -25.16
N SER A 241 24.12 6.02 -25.07
CA SER A 241 25.09 6.17 -23.96
C SER A 241 24.39 6.31 -22.61
N LEU A 242 23.29 7.06 -22.55
CA LEU A 242 22.45 7.15 -21.36
C LEU A 242 21.81 5.80 -21.00
N ALA A 243 21.40 5.01 -21.99
CA ALA A 243 20.91 3.65 -21.75
C ALA A 243 22.00 2.73 -21.16
N ALA A 244 23.24 2.83 -21.65
CA ALA A 244 24.37 2.09 -21.11
C ALA A 244 24.71 2.52 -19.67
N MET A 245 24.72 3.83 -19.40
CA MET A 245 24.93 4.41 -18.07
C MET A 245 23.90 3.89 -17.06
N VAL A 246 22.62 3.84 -17.44
CA VAL A 246 21.53 3.29 -16.62
C VAL A 246 21.71 1.80 -16.34
N SER A 247 22.15 1.02 -17.33
CA SER A 247 22.43 -0.41 -17.16
C SER A 247 23.57 -0.66 -16.17
N LEU A 248 24.64 0.16 -16.24
CA LEU A 248 25.76 0.09 -15.31
C LEU A 248 25.34 0.49 -13.88
N LEU A 249 24.55 1.56 -13.74
CA LEU A 249 23.96 1.97 -12.46
C LEU A 249 23.07 0.89 -11.85
N ARG A 250 22.28 0.18 -12.67
CA ARG A 250 21.45 -0.95 -12.24
C ARG A 250 22.29 -2.07 -11.66
N VAL A 251 23.37 -2.45 -12.35
CA VAL A 251 24.30 -3.50 -11.88
C VAL A 251 24.96 -3.07 -10.57
N CYS A 252 25.43 -1.82 -10.46
CA CYS A 252 25.99 -1.26 -9.23
C CYS A 252 25.00 -1.33 -8.05
N GLY A 253 23.73 -0.99 -8.27
CA GLY A 253 22.69 -1.09 -7.24
C GLY A 253 22.43 -2.52 -6.78
N VAL A 254 22.40 -3.49 -7.72
CA VAL A 254 22.25 -4.92 -7.40
C VAL A 254 23.42 -5.42 -6.56
N VAL A 255 24.66 -5.08 -6.96
CA VAL A 255 25.88 -5.45 -6.20
C VAL A 255 25.86 -4.87 -4.79
N LEU A 256 25.45 -3.61 -4.63
CA LEU A 256 25.38 -2.96 -3.32
C LEU A 256 24.36 -3.62 -2.37
N ILE A 257 23.24 -4.13 -2.90
CA ILE A 257 22.19 -4.81 -2.10
C ILE A 257 22.62 -6.22 -1.69
N ILE A 258 23.32 -6.94 -2.56
CA ILE A 258 23.72 -8.34 -2.32
C ILE A 258 24.96 -8.40 -1.44
N GLU A 259 26.03 -7.69 -1.83
CA GLU A 259 27.33 -7.80 -1.18
C GLU A 259 28.12 -6.46 -1.22
N PRO A 260 27.94 -5.60 -0.20
CA PRO A 260 28.56 -4.27 -0.15
C PRO A 260 30.09 -4.27 -0.20
N SER A 261 30.73 -5.36 0.23
CA SER A 261 32.19 -5.53 0.25
C SER A 261 32.79 -5.62 -1.15
N VAL A 262 32.08 -6.23 -2.11
CA VAL A 262 32.55 -6.40 -3.50
C VAL A 262 32.36 -5.11 -4.31
N PHE A 263 31.48 -4.22 -3.87
CA PHE A 263 31.21 -2.93 -4.51
C PHE A 263 32.47 -2.06 -4.67
N VAL A 264 33.42 -2.11 -3.72
CA VAL A 264 34.67 -1.33 -3.81
C VAL A 264 35.55 -1.81 -4.97
N SER A 265 35.50 -3.10 -5.30
CA SER A 265 36.32 -3.68 -6.38
C SER A 265 35.70 -3.55 -7.78
N VAL A 266 34.37 -3.64 -7.90
CA VAL A 266 33.66 -3.66 -9.19
C VAL A 266 32.84 -2.38 -9.44
N GLY A 267 32.31 -1.76 -8.39
CA GLY A 267 31.44 -0.58 -8.49
C GLY A 267 32.19 0.68 -8.94
N ILE A 268 33.42 0.89 -8.47
CA ILE A 268 34.25 2.03 -8.86
C ILE A 268 34.56 2.03 -10.38
N PRO A 269 35.10 0.95 -10.99
CA PRO A 269 35.35 0.93 -12.43
C PRO A 269 34.07 0.97 -13.26
N ALA A 270 32.96 0.37 -12.78
CA ALA A 270 31.67 0.42 -13.46
C ALA A 270 31.06 1.83 -13.48
N ILE A 271 31.19 2.60 -12.40
CA ILE A 271 30.75 4.00 -12.33
C ILE A 271 31.66 4.89 -13.19
N ALA A 272 32.98 4.64 -13.18
CA ALA A 272 33.92 5.35 -14.05
C ALA A 272 33.61 5.14 -15.53
N ALA A 273 33.31 3.90 -15.94
CA ALA A 273 32.89 3.57 -17.31
C ALA A 273 31.51 4.13 -17.67
N ALA A 274 30.65 4.41 -16.69
CA ALA A 274 29.36 5.03 -16.90
C ALA A 274 29.44 6.56 -17.09
N LEU A 275 30.53 7.19 -16.63
CA LEU A 275 30.78 8.63 -16.70
C LEU A 275 31.73 9.05 -17.84
N SER A 276 32.42 8.08 -18.47
CA SER A 276 33.30 8.27 -19.63
C SER A 276 32.56 8.27 -20.96
#